data_AF-A0A9D7WT90-F1
#
_entry.id   AF-A0A9D7WT90-F1
#
_cell.length_a   1.000
_cell.length_b   1.000
_cell.length_c   1.000
_cell.angle_alpha   90.00
_cell.angle_beta   90.00
_cell.angle_gamma   90.00
#
_symmetry.space_group_name_H-M   'P 1'
#
loop_
_entity.id
_entity.type
_entity.pdbx_description
1 polymer ?
#
loop_
_entity_poly.entity_id
_entity_poly.type
_entity_poly.pdbx_seq_one_letter_code
_entity_poly.pdbx_strand_id
1 'polypeptide(L)'
;MDKNKIKNIIEEKLKDLALEIDELRQIAKPIEPENAIGRISRMDAINNKSINDRMLRNSLQKLKNLKTGLKRLGNIDFGICIQCKREININRLLLIPETLKCVKCS
;
A
#
# COMPACT_ATOMS: atom_id res chain seq x y z
N MET A 1 -6.65 -13.50 20.06
CA MET A 1 -6.20 -12.99 18.75
C MET A 1 -4.68 -13.01 18.74
N ASP A 2 -4.06 -13.78 17.85
CA ASP A 2 -2.59 -13.86 17.74
C ASP A 2 -2.02 -12.60 17.10
N LYS A 3 -1.76 -11.58 17.93
CA LYS A 3 -1.13 -10.33 17.51
C LYS A 3 0.22 -10.58 16.83
N ASN A 4 1.00 -11.55 17.32
CA ASN A 4 2.30 -11.92 16.72
C ASN A 4 2.16 -12.41 15.27
N LYS A 5 1.12 -13.19 14.96
CA LYS A 5 0.88 -13.66 13.59
C LYS A 5 0.55 -12.50 12.64
N ILE A 6 -0.29 -11.58 13.09
CA ILE A 6 -0.65 -10.37 12.33
C ILE A 6 0.57 -9.45 12.15
N LYS A 7 1.40 -9.31 13.19
CA LYS A 7 2.65 -8.56 13.13
C LYS A 7 3.57 -9.07 12.02
N ASN A 8 3.84 -10.37 12.00
CA ASN A 8 4.72 -10.99 11.00
C ASN A 8 4.18 -10.77 9.58
N ILE A 9 2.86 -10.91 9.37
CA ILE A 9 2.22 -10.64 8.08
C ILE A 9 2.39 -9.18 7.64
N ILE A 10 2.25 -8.22 8.58
CA ILE A 10 2.47 -6.80 8.27
C ILE A 10 3.94 -6.55 7.91
N GLU A 11 4.88 -7.13 8.64
CA GLU A 11 6.32 -6.96 8.40
C GLU A 11 6.74 -7.54 7.04
N GLU A 12 6.21 -8.70 6.66
CA GLU A 12 6.41 -9.30 5.34
C GLU A 12 5.85 -8.40 4.23
N LYS A 13 4.59 -7.97 4.36
CA LYS A 13 3.96 -7.04 3.40
C LYS A 13 4.70 -5.70 3.30
N LEU A 14 5.27 -5.21 4.39
CA LEU A 14 6.07 -3.98 4.39
C LEU A 14 7.37 -4.15 3.61
N LYS A 15 8.01 -5.31 3.72
CA LYS A 15 9.23 -5.63 2.97
C LYS A 15 8.94 -5.72 1.47
N ASP A 16 7.90 -6.45 1.08
CA ASP A 16 7.51 -6.59 -0.32
C ASP A 16 7.14 -5.25 -0.94
N LEU A 17 6.33 -4.46 -0.23
CA LEU A 17 5.90 -3.15 -0.69
C LEU A 17 7.06 -2.14 -0.77
N ALA A 18 8.08 -2.28 0.08
CA ALA A 18 9.28 -1.45 0.00
C ALA A 18 10.10 -1.76 -1.26
N LEU A 19 10.22 -3.04 -1.64
CA LEU A 19 10.86 -3.46 -2.89
C LEU A 19 10.09 -2.92 -4.10
N GLU A 20 8.77 -3.09 -4.11
CA GLU A 20 7.89 -2.58 -5.18
C GLU A 20 8.00 -1.05 -5.33
N ILE A 21 8.07 -0.31 -4.23
CA ILE A 21 8.26 1.15 -4.26
C ILE A 21 9.62 1.53 -4.83
N ASP A 22 10.68 0.77 -4.55
CA ASP A 22 12.00 1.06 -5.12
C ASP A 22 11.99 0.88 -6.65
N GLU A 23 11.43 -0.23 -7.12
CA GLU A 23 11.27 -0.49 -8.56
C GLU A 23 10.43 0.60 -9.24
N LEU A 24 9.27 0.94 -8.66
CA LEU A 24 8.40 1.99 -9.19
C LEU A 24 9.10 3.35 -9.23
N ARG A 25 9.98 3.67 -8.26
CA ARG A 25 10.76 4.90 -8.28
C ARG A 25 11.78 4.94 -9.42
N GLN A 26 12.35 3.80 -9.80
CA GLN A 26 13.28 3.75 -10.92
C GLN A 26 12.56 3.96 -12.26
N ILE A 27 11.38 3.38 -12.42
CA ILE A 27 10.59 3.44 -13.66
C ILE A 27 9.82 4.78 -13.78
N ALA A 28 9.48 5.41 -12.65
CA ALA A 28 8.82 6.73 -12.61
C ALA A 28 9.77 7.92 -12.86
N LYS A 29 11.07 7.66 -13.09
CA LYS A 29 12.06 8.71 -13.38
C LYS A 29 11.63 9.57 -14.59
N PRO A 30 12.01 10.86 -14.61
CA PRO A 30 11.70 11.73 -15.73
C PRO A 30 12.27 11.13 -17.02
N ILE A 31 11.43 11.05 -18.05
CA ILE A 31 11.88 10.68 -19.39
C ILE A 31 12.73 11.85 -19.89
N GLU A 32 14.01 11.60 -20.17
CA GLU A 32 14.88 12.63 -20.72
C GLU A 32 14.34 13.09 -22.08
N PRO A 33 14.50 14.37 -22.44
CA PRO A 33 14.05 14.89 -23.72
C PRO A 33 15.00 14.41 -24.83
N GLU A 34 14.99 13.11 -25.14
CA GLU A 34 15.71 12.62 -26.31
C GLU A 34 14.91 12.93 -27.58
N ASN A 35 15.63 13.43 -28.59
CA ASN A 35 15.12 13.76 -29.92
C ASN A 35 14.90 12.51 -30.80
N ALA A 36 15.11 11.30 -30.27
CA ALA A 36 15.06 10.04 -31.01
C ALA A 36 13.76 9.23 -30.86
N ILE A 37 12.92 9.54 -29.85
CA ILE A 37 11.63 8.86 -29.66
C ILE A 37 10.59 9.47 -30.61
N GLY A 38 10.10 8.67 -31.57
CA GLY A 38 9.00 9.06 -32.47
C GLY A 38 7.74 9.51 -31.72
N ARG A 39 6.93 10.39 -32.32
CA ARG A 39 5.76 11.04 -31.67
C ARG A 39 4.81 10.07 -30.93
N ILE A 40 4.58 8.88 -31.46
CA ILE A 40 3.69 7.85 -30.86
C ILE A 40 4.33 7.27 -29.60
N SER A 41 5.59 6.85 -29.70
CA SER A 41 6.37 6.31 -28.57
C SER A 41 6.55 7.33 -27.44
N ARG A 42 6.56 8.65 -27.76
CA ARG A 42 6.63 9.72 -26.75
C ARG A 42 5.31 9.86 -25.97
N MET A 43 4.17 9.72 -26.64
CA MET A 43 2.86 9.69 -25.99
C MET A 43 2.71 8.47 -25.08
N ASP A 44 3.12 7.29 -25.52
CA ASP A 44 3.08 6.07 -24.71
C ASP A 44 3.98 6.18 -23.48
N ALA A 45 5.18 6.74 -23.63
CA ALA A 45 6.09 6.98 -22.52
C ALA A 45 5.47 7.91 -21.46
N ILE A 46 4.82 9.00 -21.86
CA ILE A 46 4.13 9.93 -20.94
C ILE A 46 2.98 9.23 -20.21
N ASN A 47 2.17 8.45 -20.92
CA ASN A 47 1.07 7.70 -20.33
C ASN A 47 1.58 6.65 -19.32
N ASN A 48 2.60 5.88 -19.68
CA ASN A 48 3.23 4.90 -18.81
C ASN A 48 3.81 5.54 -17.55
N LYS A 49 4.47 6.70 -17.68
CA LYS A 49 4.94 7.46 -16.52
C LYS A 49 3.79 7.87 -15.60
N SER A 50 2.70 8.40 -16.15
CA SER A 50 1.54 8.83 -15.36
C SER A 50 0.91 7.66 -14.57
N ILE A 51 0.84 6.48 -15.19
CA ILE A 51 0.38 5.24 -14.56
C ILE A 51 1.35 4.84 -13.43
N ASN A 52 2.65 4.82 -13.69
CA ASN A 52 3.67 4.44 -12.71
C ASN A 52 3.71 5.42 -11.53
N ASP A 53 3.58 6.72 -11.77
CA ASP A 53 3.47 7.75 -10.73
C ASP A 53 2.24 7.51 -9.84
N ARG A 54 1.11 7.11 -10.44
CA ARG A 54 -0.11 6.77 -9.69
C ARG A 54 0.08 5.50 -8.86
N MET A 55 0.71 4.47 -9.42
CA MET A 55 1.04 3.25 -8.69
C MET A 55 1.96 3.56 -7.50
N LEU A 56 3.02 4.33 -7.72
CA LEU A 56 3.95 4.76 -6.67
C LEU A 56 3.23 5.50 -5.54
N ARG A 57 2.33 6.45 -5.86
CA ARG A 57 1.52 7.15 -4.84
C ARG A 57 0.65 6.19 -4.04
N ASN A 58 -0.02 5.25 -4.70
CA ASN A 58 -0.87 4.26 -4.04
C ASN A 58 -0.05 3.35 -3.12
N SER A 59 1.11 2.86 -3.58
CA SER A 59 2.00 2.00 -2.80
C SER A 59 2.58 2.74 -1.59
N LEU A 60 2.96 4.01 -1.73
CA LEU A 60 3.38 4.85 -0.60
C LEU A 60 2.26 5.04 0.44
N GLN A 61 1.02 5.27 -0.02
CA GLN A 61 -0.13 5.40 0.87
C GLN A 61 -0.40 4.09 1.62
N LYS A 62 -0.33 2.94 0.93
CA LYS A 62 -0.47 1.62 1.53
C LYS A 62 0.63 1.35 2.56
N LEU A 63 1.88 1.74 2.28
CA LEU A 63 3.00 1.62 3.20
C LEU A 63 2.78 2.45 4.47
N LYS A 64 2.26 3.67 4.33
CA LYS A 64 1.87 4.51 5.48
C LYS A 64 0.76 3.85 6.32
N ASN A 65 -0.23 3.26 5.66
CA ASN A 65 -1.34 2.58 6.33
C ASN A 65 -0.87 1.34 7.09
N LEU A 66 -0.03 0.50 6.49
CA LEU A 66 0.57 -0.68 7.12
C LEU A 66 1.43 -0.30 8.33
N LYS A 67 2.30 0.71 8.22
CA LYS A 67 3.08 1.23 9.35
C LYS A 67 2.20 1.73 10.49
N THR A 68 1.09 2.38 10.16
CA THR A 68 0.11 2.84 11.16
C THR A 68 -0.60 1.65 11.81
N GLY A 69 -1.00 0.64 11.03
CA GLY A 69 -1.56 -0.61 11.52
C GLY A 69 -0.63 -1.34 12.48
N LEU A 70 0.67 -1.41 12.15
CA LEU A 70 1.70 -2.00 12.99
C LEU A 70 1.83 -1.29 14.34
N LYS A 71 1.84 0.05 14.33
CA LYS A 71 1.84 0.85 15.58
C LYS A 71 0.59 0.58 16.41
N ARG A 72 -0.57 0.47 15.77
CA ARG A 72 -1.85 0.19 16.45
C ARG A 72 -1.93 -1.21 17.02
N LEU A 73 -1.15 -2.17 16.52
CA LEU A 73 -1.15 -3.55 17.02
C LEU A 73 -0.84 -3.63 18.54
N GLY A 74 -0.03 -2.70 19.04
CA GLY A 74 0.28 -2.53 20.46
C GLY A 74 -0.87 -1.94 21.29
N ASN A 75 -1.86 -1.32 20.66
CA ASN A 75 -3.02 -0.76 21.35
C ASN A 75 -4.03 -1.85 21.75
N ILE A 76 -4.82 -1.54 22.77
CA ILE A 76 -5.93 -2.37 23.24
C ILE A 76 -7.07 -2.39 22.21
N ASP A 77 -7.32 -1.27 21.51
CA ASP A 77 -8.38 -1.16 20.50
C ASP A 77 -8.04 -1.79 19.13
N PHE A 78 -6.94 -2.53 19.03
CA PHE A 78 -6.59 -3.19 17.77
C PHE A 78 -7.62 -4.27 17.42
N GLY A 79 -8.10 -4.23 16.18
CA GLY A 79 -9.17 -5.11 15.73
C GLY A 79 -10.58 -4.62 16.05
N ILE A 80 -10.76 -3.39 16.52
CA ILE A 80 -12.09 -2.79 16.70
C ILE A 80 -12.39 -1.81 15.55
N CYS A 81 -13.58 -1.93 14.98
CA CYS A 81 -14.08 -1.05 13.93
C CYS A 81 -14.30 0.36 14.47
N ILE A 82 -13.70 1.37 13.83
CA ILE A 82 -13.82 2.77 14.27
C ILE A 82 -15.26 3.30 14.20
N GLN A 83 -16.09 2.73 13.32
CA GLN A 83 -17.43 3.23 13.00
C GLN A 83 -18.53 2.58 13.86
N CYS A 84 -18.55 1.26 13.94
CA CYS A 84 -19.57 0.54 14.73
C CYS A 84 -19.05 -0.03 16.05
N LYS A 85 -17.79 0.20 16.41
CA LYS A 85 -17.15 -0.26 17.66
C LYS A 85 -17.21 -1.77 17.90
N ARG A 86 -17.50 -2.56 16.86
CA ARG A 86 -17.49 -4.03 16.89
C ARG A 86 -16.14 -4.57 16.47
N GLU A 87 -15.85 -5.80 16.90
CA GLU A 87 -14.67 -6.53 16.46
C GLU A 87 -14.66 -6.73 14.94
N ILE A 88 -13.48 -6.57 14.35
CA ILE A 88 -13.19 -6.81 12.95
C ILE A 88 -12.87 -8.30 12.81
N ASN A 89 -13.48 -8.94 11.83
CA ASN A 89 -13.24 -10.36 11.55
C ASN A 89 -11.74 -10.62 11.36
N ILE A 90 -11.22 -11.65 12.04
CA ILE A 90 -9.79 -11.99 12.01
C ILE A 90 -9.30 -12.29 10.59
N ASN A 91 -10.12 -12.92 9.73
CA ASN A 91 -9.78 -13.19 8.34
C ASN A 91 -9.55 -11.91 7.55
N ARG A 92 -10.31 -10.85 7.86
CA ARG A 92 -10.10 -9.51 7.27
C ARG A 92 -8.80 -8.90 7.76
N LEU A 93 -8.46 -9.04 9.04
CA LEU A 93 -7.19 -8.54 9.60
C LEU A 93 -5.98 -9.31 9.06
N LEU A 94 -6.12 -10.60 8.75
CA LEU A 94 -5.08 -11.39 8.10
C LEU A 94 -4.86 -10.96 6.64
N LEU A 95 -5.93 -10.61 5.93
CA LEU A 95 -5.84 -10.15 4.53
C LEU A 95 -5.40 -8.68 4.41
N ILE A 96 -6.02 -7.80 5.20
CA ILE A 96 -5.86 -6.33 5.19
C ILE A 96 -5.67 -5.85 6.64
N PRO A 97 -4.48 -6.04 7.22
CA PRO A 97 -4.19 -5.69 8.62
C PRO A 97 -4.25 -4.18 8.92
N GLU A 98 -4.12 -3.34 7.91
CA GLU A 98 -4.23 -1.88 8.01
C GLU A 98 -5.67 -1.37 8.11
N THR A 99 -6.67 -2.25 8.00
CA THR A 99 -8.07 -1.83 7.98
C THR A 99 -8.54 -1.27 9.33
N LEU A 100 -9.27 -0.15 9.26
CA LEU A 100 -9.89 0.47 10.44
C LEU A 100 -11.37 0.12 10.61
N LYS A 101 -11.97 -0.49 9.59
CA LYS A 101 -13.40 -0.74 9.49
C LYS A 101 -13.69 -2.23 9.29
N CYS A 102 -14.76 -2.72 9.90
CA CYS A 102 -15.26 -4.07 9.64
C CYS A 102 -15.90 -4.15 8.25
N VAL A 103 -16.12 -5.37 7.75
CA VAL A 103 -16.71 -5.62 6.42
C VAL A 103 -18.02 -4.88 6.21
N LYS A 104 -18.86 -4.77 7.25
CA LYS A 104 -20.17 -4.10 7.18
C LYS A 104 -20.10 -2.57 7.09
N CYS A 105 -18.97 -1.96 7.45
CA CYS A 105 -18.78 -0.50 7.47
C CYS A 105 -17.79 -0.02 6.41
N SER A 106 -17.20 -0.95 5.66
CA SER A 106 -16.19 -0.68 4.64
C SER A 106 -16.82 -0.27 3.33
#